data_AF-A0A497C004-F1
#
_entry.id   AF-A0A497C004-F1
#
_cell.length_a   1.000
_cell.length_b   1.000
_cell.length_c   1.000
_cell.angle_alpha   90.00
_cell.angle_beta   90.00
_cell.angle_gamma   90.00
#
_symmetry.space_group_name_H-M   'P 1'
#
loop_
_entity.id
_entity.type
_entity.pdbx_description
1 polymer ?
#
loop_
_entity_poly.entity_id
_entity_poly.type
_entity_poly.pdbx_seq_one_letter_code
_entity_poly.pdbx_strand_id
1 'polypeptide(L)' 'MAQPCRSNSFVLRIWWERDGGEHPSWRGWVQHATSGEALYFRHLNDLLLFIEAHTGPLAQSRGMEGEGKESEREAK' A
#
# COMPACT_ATOMS: atom_id res chain seq x y z
N MET A 1 0.36 -33.07 8.12
CA MET A 1 -0.78 -32.13 8.14
C MET A 1 -0.33 -30.90 7.37
N ALA A 2 -0.91 -30.64 6.18
CA ALA A 2 -0.55 -29.45 5.40
C ALA A 2 -1.07 -28.20 6.14
N GLN A 3 -0.18 -27.26 6.45
CA GLN A 3 -0.58 -25.99 7.05
C GLN A 3 -1.48 -25.27 6.04
N PRO A 4 -2.72 -24.89 6.37
CA PRO A 4 -3.54 -24.14 5.44
C PRO A 4 -2.81 -22.82 5.15
N CYS A 5 -2.51 -22.58 3.87
CA CYS A 5 -2.00 -21.30 3.41
C CYS A 5 -3.04 -20.25 3.81
N ARG A 6 -2.75 -19.44 4.83
CA ARG A 6 -3.66 -18.37 5.27
C ARG A 6 -3.55 -17.22 4.28
N SER A 7 -4.36 -17.27 3.23
CA SER A 7 -4.50 -16.20 2.26
C SER A 7 -5.49 -15.15 2.78
N ASN A 8 -5.09 -13.89 2.77
CA ASN A 8 -5.98 -12.75 3.00
C ASN A 8 -6.29 -12.09 1.65
N SER A 9 -7.49 -11.52 1.51
CA SER A 9 -7.91 -10.83 0.28
C SER A 9 -8.57 -9.52 0.65
N PHE A 10 -8.26 -8.47 -0.11
CA PHE A 10 -8.73 -7.11 0.16
C PHE A 10 -9.30 -6.49 -1.11
N VAL A 11 -10.38 -5.73 -0.94
CA VAL A 11 -10.92 -4.86 -2.00
C VAL A 11 -10.49 -3.44 -1.69
N LEU A 12 -9.82 -2.80 -2.65
CA LEU A 12 -9.34 -1.44 -2.53
C LEU A 12 -10.06 -0.53 -3.52
N ARG A 13 -10.52 0.62 -3.05
CA ARG A 13 -11.06 1.70 -3.88
C ARG A 13 -10.25 2.95 -3.62
N ILE A 14 -9.81 3.62 -4.68
CA ILE A 14 -9.09 4.89 -4.60
C ILE A 14 -9.78 5.85 -5.57
N TRP A 15 -10.05 7.07 -5.12
CA TRP A 15 -10.67 8.09 -5.95
C TRP A 15 -10.16 9.48 -5.57
N TRP A 16 -10.36 10.43 -6.48
CA TRP A 16 -10.15 11.85 -6.20
C TRP A 16 -11.44 12.45 -5.65
N GLU A 17 -11.32 13.18 -4.56
CA GLU A 17 -12.39 13.91 -3.89
C GLU A 17 -12.11 15.41 -4.00
N ARG A 18 -13.12 16.17 -4.44
CA ARG A 18 -13.06 17.64 -4.51
C ARG A 18 -13.78 18.22 -3.30
N ASP A 19 -13.04 18.45 -2.22
CA ASP A 19 -13.57 18.99 -0.96
C ASP A 19 -13.68 20.53 -0.95
N GLY A 20 -13.93 21.15 -2.10
CA GLY A 20 -14.01 22.61 -2.22
C GLY A 20 -12.68 23.36 -2.08
N GLY A 21 -11.55 22.66 -1.94
CA GLY A 21 -10.20 23.23 -2.04
C GLY A 21 -9.72 23.39 -3.49
N GLU A 22 -8.68 24.21 -3.70
CA GLU A 22 -8.11 24.46 -5.04
C GLU A 22 -7.56 23.20 -5.72
N HIS A 23 -7.10 22.21 -4.93
CA HIS A 23 -6.54 20.96 -5.45
C HIS A 23 -7.37 19.74 -5.00
N PRO A 24 -7.66 18.78 -5.92
CA PRO A 24 -8.34 17.54 -5.56
C PRO A 24 -7.47 16.74 -4.59
N SER A 25 -8.08 16.20 -3.53
CA SER A 25 -7.41 15.34 -2.57
C SER A 25 -7.82 13.89 -2.83
N TRP A 26 -6.90 12.94 -2.73
CA TRP A 26 -7.27 11.54 -2.93
C TRP A 26 -7.88 10.97 -1.65
N ARG A 27 -8.71 9.94 -1.82
CA ARG A 27 -9.31 9.15 -0.77
C ARG A 27 -9.19 7.68 -1.11
N GLY A 28 -9.20 6.88 -0.06
CA GLY A 28 -9.16 5.44 -0.15
C GLY A 28 -10.24 4.80 0.71
N TRP A 29 -10.65 3.61 0.30
CA TRP A 29 -11.42 2.69 1.10
C TRP A 29 -10.90 1.29 0.88
N VAL A 30 -10.74 0.54 1.95
CA VAL A 30 -10.31 -0.85 1.93
C VAL A 30 -11.31 -1.70 2.70
N GLN A 31 -11.56 -2.92 2.22
CA GLN A 31 -12.30 -3.95 2.94
C GLN A 31 -11.56 -5.27 2.89
N HIS A 32 -11.46 -5.96 4.02
CA HIS A 32 -11.02 -7.34 4.07
C HIS A 32 -12.17 -8.26 3.63
N ALA A 33 -11.95 -9.01 2.55
CA ALA A 33 -13.00 -9.78 1.87
C ALA A 33 -13.59 -10.89 2.76
N THR A 34 -12.78 -11.47 3.64
CA THR A 34 -13.21 -12.58 4.50
C THR A 34 -13.95 -12.11 5.75
N SER A 35 -13.47 -11.06 6.43
CA SER A 35 -14.12 -10.55 7.66
C SER A 35 -15.22 -9.53 7.37
N GLY A 36 -15.18 -8.85 6.22
CA GLY A 36 -16.07 -7.74 5.89
C GLY A 36 -15.68 -6.41 6.55
N GLU A 37 -14.68 -6.40 7.43
CA GLU A 37 -14.16 -5.17 8.07
C GLU A 37 -13.64 -4.20 7.01
N ALA A 38 -13.91 -2.91 7.21
CA ALA A 38 -13.58 -1.89 6.24
C ALA A 38 -13.11 -0.60 6.88
N LEU A 39 -12.26 0.14 6.16
CA LEU A 39 -11.67 1.40 6.59
C LEU A 39 -11.67 2.40 5.44
N TYR A 40 -12.20 3.60 5.69
CA TYR A 40 -11.91 4.78 4.86
C TYR A 40 -10.59 5.40 5.32
N PHE A 41 -9.71 5.73 4.39
CA PHE A 41 -8.41 6.29 4.69
C PHE A 41 -8.02 7.41 3.73
N ARG A 42 -7.14 8.27 4.21
CA ARG A 42 -6.53 9.39 3.46
C ARG A 42 -5.01 9.36 3.51
N HIS A 43 -4.43 8.52 4.36
CA HIS A 43 -2.99 8.30 4.48
C HIS A 43 -2.69 6.84 4.22
N LEU A 44 -1.61 6.56 3.48
CA LEU A 44 -1.17 5.19 3.21
C LEU A 44 -0.80 4.43 4.49
N ASN A 45 -0.34 5.14 5.53
CA ASN A 45 -0.03 4.53 6.82
C ASN A 45 -1.25 3.86 7.46
N ASP A 46 -2.44 4.46 7.34
CA ASP A 46 -3.69 3.88 7.88
C ASP A 46 -4.06 2.58 7.13
N LEU A 47 -3.82 2.55 5.81
CA LEU A 47 -4.00 1.34 5.00
C LEU A 47 -3.01 0.23 5.42
N LEU A 48 -1.75 0.57 5.63
CA LEU A 48 -0.72 -0.40 6.06
C LEU A 48 -1.08 -1.01 7.41
N LEU A 49 -1.44 -0.19 8.40
CA LEU A 49 -1.87 -0.66 9.72
C LEU A 49 -3.09 -1.59 9.62
N PHE A 50 -4.06 -1.27 8.75
CA PHE A 50 -5.23 -2.12 8.51
C PHE A 50 -4.85 -3.49 7.92
N ILE A 51 -3.94 -3.52 6.96
CA ILE A 51 -3.47 -4.77 6.34
C ILE A 51 -2.67 -5.59 7.36
N GLU A 52 -1.75 -4.96 8.10
CA GLU A 52 -0.93 -5.63 9.11
C GLU A 52 -1.74 -6.26 10.25
N ALA A 53 -2.87 -5.66 10.62
CA ALA A 53 -3.79 -6.25 11.59
C ALA A 53 -4.33 -7.62 11.13
N HIS A 54 -4.42 -7.86 9.81
CA HIS A 54 -4.93 -9.09 9.22
C HIS A 54 -3.82 -10.07 8.78
N THR A 55 -2.67 -9.55 8.36
CA THR A 55 -1.56 -10.35 7.83
C THR A 55 -0.46 -10.62 8.85
N GLY A 56 -0.46 -9.91 9.99
CA GLY A 56 0.73 -9.72 10.79
C GLY A 56 1.68 -8.70 10.16
N PRO A 57 2.84 -8.41 10.81
CA PRO A 57 3.80 -7.43 10.32
C PRO A 57 4.23 -7.73 8.88
N LEU A 58 4.07 -6.76 8.00
CA LEU A 58 4.59 -6.86 6.64
C LEU A 58 6.09 -6.58 6.75
N ALA A 59 6.93 -7.62 6.71
CA ALA A 59 8.38 -7.44 6.70
C ALA A 59 8.73 -6.48 5.56
N GLN A 60 9.24 -5.29 5.89
CA GLN A 60 9.59 -4.27 4.90
C GLN A 60 10.55 -4.92 3.90
N SER A 61 10.14 -5.00 2.64
CA SER A 61 11.04 -5.37 1.56
C SER A 61 12.20 -4.37 1.62
N ARG A 62 13.37 -4.87 1.98
CA ARG A 62 14.60 -4.10 2.08
C ARG A 62 14.81 -3.42 0.72
N GLY A 63 14.95 -2.10 0.76
CA GLY A 63 14.84 -1.16 -0.35
C GLY A 63 15.32 -1.64 -1.71
N MET A 64 14.49 -1.37 -2.72
CA MET A 64 14.95 -1.30 -4.11
C MET A 64 15.72 0.02 -4.26
N GLU A 65 16.95 0.06 -3.76
CA GLU A 65 17.92 1.11 -4.08
C GLU A 65 18.39 0.90 -5.52
N GLY A 66 17.74 1.59 -6.45
CA GLY A 66 18.27 1.79 -7.79
C GLY A 66 19.43 2.78 -7.73
N GLU A 67 20.63 2.30 -7.37
CA GLU A 67 21.87 3.07 -7.52
C GLU A 67 22.27 3.07 -9.00
N GLY A 68 21.65 3.96 -9.77
CA GLY A 68 22.06 4.28 -11.14
C GLY A 68 23.37 5.07 -11.11
N LYS A 69 24.51 4.37 -10.97
CA LYS A 69 25.81 4.95 -11.32
C LYS A 69 25.99 4.88 -12.83
N GLU A 70 25.54 5.94 -13.50
CA GLU A 70 26.00 6.29 -14.84
C GLU A 70 27.50 6.62 -14.75
N SER A 71 28.33 5.60 -15.02
CA SER A 71 29.76 5.80 -15.19
C SER A 71 29.97 6.40 -16.56
N GLU A 72 30.02 7.74 -16.60
CA GLU A 72 30.53 8.52 -17.72
C GLU A 72 31.93 7.99 -18.05
N ARG A 73 32.01 7.19 -19.11
CA ARG A 73 33.27 6.91 -19.80
C ARG A 73 33.50 8.07 -20.75
N GLU A 74 34.78 8.44 -20.84
CA GLU A 74 35.39 9.13 -21.99
C GLU A 74 35.51 10.66 -21.87
N ALA A 75 36.64 11.09 -21.31
CA ALA A 75 37.30 12.32 -21.76
C ALA A 75 38.76 11.99 -22.08
N LYS A 76 39.00 12.09 -23.39
CA LYS A 76 40.22 12.05 -24.19
C LYS A 76 41.40 12.84 -23.62
#